data_AF-A0A966YAT5-F1
#
_entry.id   AF-A0A966YAT5-F1
#
_cell.length_a   1.000
_cell.length_b   1.000
_cell.length_c   1.000
_cell.angle_alpha   90.00
_cell.angle_beta   90.00
_cell.angle_gamma   90.00
#
_symmetry.space_group_name_H-M   'P 1'
#
loop_
_entity.id
_entity.type
_entity.pdbx_description
1 polymer ?
#
loop_
_entity_poly.entity_id
_entity_poly.type
_entity_poly.pdbx_seq_one_letter_code
_entity_poly.pdbx_strand_id
1 'polypeptide(L)'
;MPPQQPLKIFDRAGVDINPLNPIDRLDYLRLLSYTWADQCDRLDRIKHIAPHQTTMVEQADAVDWLPNRLSKQRNGTLHFVFHTIALQYFPQESKDKIAYALAQAGDRATPERPLGYMSMEISDDLEGARLTLQLWPGSQAHYVARADFHRRRVRWVHGT
;
A
#
# COMPACT_ATOMS: atom_id res chain seq x y z
N MET A 1 16.12 -18.22 -6.82
CA MET A 1 15.71 -16.98 -6.12
C MET A 1 15.89 -15.79 -7.06
N PRO A 2 14.97 -14.80 -7.06
CA PRO A 2 15.21 -13.55 -7.77
C PRO A 2 16.50 -12.88 -7.24
N PRO A 3 17.25 -12.16 -8.08
CA PRO A 3 18.47 -11.51 -7.65
C PRO A 3 18.17 -10.53 -6.52
N GLN A 4 18.90 -10.65 -5.41
CA GLN A 4 18.82 -9.72 -4.28
C GLN A 4 19.57 -8.43 -4.63
N GLN A 5 18.97 -7.62 -5.49
CA GLN A 5 19.47 -6.27 -5.77
C GLN A 5 18.77 -5.27 -4.83
N PRO A 6 19.51 -4.31 -4.25
CA PRO A 6 18.91 -3.29 -3.41
C PRO A 6 17.92 -2.45 -4.22
N LEU A 7 16.68 -2.35 -3.73
CA LEU A 7 15.67 -1.50 -4.34
C LEU A 7 16.00 -0.03 -4.07
N LYS A 8 16.23 0.74 -5.13
CA LYS A 8 16.40 2.19 -5.04
C LYS A 8 15.04 2.88 -5.04
N ILE A 9 14.62 3.38 -3.87
CA ILE A 9 13.39 4.17 -3.73
C ILE A 9 13.70 5.63 -4.06
N PHE A 10 13.22 6.11 -5.20
CA PHE A 10 13.43 7.49 -5.65
C PHE A 10 12.50 8.49 -4.98
N ASP A 11 11.30 8.04 -4.62
CA ASP A 11 10.25 8.86 -4.04
C ASP A 11 9.19 7.95 -3.39
N ARG A 12 8.51 8.45 -2.37
CA ARG A 12 7.41 7.77 -1.66
C ARG A 12 6.42 8.81 -1.14
N ALA A 13 5.14 8.49 -1.19
CA ALA A 13 4.08 9.36 -0.68
C ALA A 13 2.88 8.50 -0.26
N GLY A 14 2.04 9.06 0.61
CA GLY A 14 0.78 8.44 1.02
C GLY A 14 -0.33 9.48 1.13
N VAL A 15 -1.56 9.01 1.27
CA VAL A 15 -2.76 9.83 1.47
C VAL A 15 -3.66 9.19 2.51
N ASP A 16 -4.27 10.01 3.35
CA ASP A 16 -5.32 9.62 4.30
C ASP A 16 -6.22 10.82 4.56
N ILE A 17 -7.49 10.62 4.89
CA ILE A 17 -8.41 11.73 5.21
C ILE A 17 -8.12 12.37 6.57
N ASN A 18 -7.46 11.64 7.47
CA ASN A 18 -7.10 12.03 8.82
C ASN A 18 -5.70 11.48 9.19
N PRO A 19 -4.64 11.93 8.50
CA PRO A 19 -3.30 11.41 8.70
C PRO A 19 -2.78 11.79 10.08
N LEU A 20 -2.12 10.85 10.75
CA LEU A 20 -1.39 11.11 11.98
C LEU A 20 0.06 11.49 11.67
N ASN A 21 0.57 12.50 12.36
CA ASN A 21 1.97 12.90 12.31
C ASN A 21 2.80 12.11 13.35
N PRO A 22 3.57 11.09 12.95
CA PRO A 22 4.26 10.20 13.89
C PRO A 22 5.39 10.85 14.70
N ILE A 23 5.86 12.05 14.30
CA ILE A 23 6.86 12.81 15.05
C ILE A 23 6.23 13.84 16.01
N ASP A 24 4.92 14.10 15.89
CA ASP A 24 4.18 14.83 16.92
C ASP A 24 3.89 13.92 18.11
N ARG A 25 4.01 14.46 19.33
CA ARG A 25 3.89 13.67 20.55
C ARG A 25 2.49 13.09 20.74
N LEU A 26 1.44 13.85 20.45
CA LEU A 26 0.06 13.41 20.69
C LEU A 26 -0.36 12.38 19.64
N ASP A 27 -0.01 12.62 18.38
CA ASP A 27 -0.27 11.67 17.30
C ASP A 27 0.54 10.38 17.45
N TYR A 28 1.78 10.46 17.94
CA TYR A 28 2.56 9.28 18.30
C TYR A 28 1.89 8.43 19.38
N LEU A 29 1.41 9.06 20.47
CA LEU A 29 0.67 8.35 21.52
C LEU A 29 -0.63 7.74 20.97
N ARG A 30 -1.31 8.45 20.06
CA ARG A 30 -2.51 7.95 19.39
C ARG A 30 -2.20 6.72 18.53
N LEU A 31 -1.11 6.73 17.76
CA LEU A 31 -0.65 5.57 16.99
C LEU A 31 -0.41 4.35 17.88
N LEU A 32 0.22 4.53 19.04
CA LEU A 32 0.42 3.45 20.01
C LEU A 32 -0.91 2.92 20.56
N SER A 33 -1.90 3.80 20.79
CA SER A 33 -3.23 3.41 21.30
C SER A 33 -4.05 2.52 20.35
N TYR A 34 -3.74 2.52 19.05
CA TYR A 34 -4.38 1.66 18.05
C TYR A 34 -3.82 0.23 18.02
N THR A 35 -2.87 -0.07 18.91
CA THR A 35 -2.24 -1.38 19.02
C THR A 35 -2.57 -1.98 20.39
N TRP A 36 -3.10 -3.21 20.41
CA TRP A 36 -3.38 -3.92 21.66
C TRP A 36 -2.09 -4.21 22.44
N ALA A 37 -2.21 -4.25 23.77
CA ALA A 37 -1.06 -4.38 24.68
C ALA A 37 -0.28 -5.68 24.51
N ASP A 38 -0.92 -6.75 24.03
CA ASP A 38 -0.32 -8.05 23.74
C ASP A 38 0.42 -8.11 22.39
N GLN A 39 0.30 -7.08 21.55
CA GLN A 39 0.99 -6.98 20.26
C GLN A 39 2.38 -6.32 20.40
N CYS A 40 3.22 -6.84 21.31
CA CYS A 40 4.54 -6.27 21.64
C CYS A 40 5.41 -6.01 20.40
N ASP A 41 5.53 -6.98 19.48
CA ASP A 41 6.31 -6.83 18.25
C ASP A 41 5.86 -5.64 17.38
N ARG A 42 4.55 -5.36 17.37
CA ARG A 42 3.98 -4.26 16.60
C ARG A 42 4.27 -2.93 17.29
N LEU A 43 4.14 -2.88 18.61
CA LEU A 43 4.51 -1.71 19.41
C LEU A 43 5.99 -1.37 19.21
N ASP A 44 6.88 -2.36 19.24
CA ASP A 44 8.31 -2.12 19.10
C ASP A 44 8.69 -1.63 17.70
N ARG A 45 8.04 -2.17 16.64
CA ARG A 45 8.17 -1.63 15.29
C ARG A 45 7.70 -0.18 15.18
N ILE A 46 6.56 0.17 15.76
CA ILE A 46 6.06 1.56 15.75
C ILE A 46 7.05 2.48 16.49
N LYS A 47 7.50 2.09 17.69
CA LYS A 47 8.46 2.87 18.49
C LYS A 47 9.77 3.10 17.75
N HIS A 48 10.24 2.12 16.99
CA HIS A 48 11.48 2.22 16.21
C HIS A 48 11.32 3.09 14.96
N ILE A 49 10.20 2.97 14.23
CA ILE A 49 10.04 3.60 12.90
C ILE A 49 9.47 5.02 13.01
N ALA A 50 8.48 5.25 13.87
CA ALA A 50 7.71 6.50 13.91
C ALA A 50 8.59 7.76 14.12
N PRO A 51 9.59 7.78 15.03
CA PRO A 51 10.45 8.96 15.23
C PRO A 51 11.32 9.33 14.02
N HIS A 52 11.50 8.39 13.10
CA HIS A 52 12.35 8.55 11.91
C HIS A 52 11.53 8.63 10.62
N GLN A 53 10.20 8.73 10.72
CA GLN A 53 9.36 8.84 9.55
C GLN A 53 9.55 10.20 8.88
N THR A 54 9.92 10.16 7.61
CA THR A 54 10.12 11.34 6.75
C THR A 54 9.08 11.42 5.63
N THR A 55 8.31 10.36 5.43
CA THR A 55 7.22 10.34 4.44
C THR A 55 6.03 11.09 5.00
N MET A 56 5.67 12.18 4.35
CA MET A 56 4.42 12.87 4.63
C MET A 56 3.26 12.08 4.01
N VAL A 57 2.23 11.85 4.82
CA VAL A 57 0.92 11.38 4.36
C VAL A 57 0.06 12.62 4.16
N GLU A 58 -0.38 12.85 2.93
CA GLU A 58 -1.19 14.02 2.58
C GLU A 58 -2.61 13.87 3.13
N GLN A 59 -3.14 14.95 3.70
CA GLN A 59 -4.53 14.98 4.15
C GLN A 59 -5.47 15.25 2.97
N ALA A 60 -5.97 14.19 2.33
CA ALA A 60 -6.84 14.27 1.17
C ALA A 60 -7.65 12.97 0.99
N ASP A 61 -8.62 12.99 0.07
CA ASP A 61 -9.27 11.77 -0.39
C ASP A 61 -8.39 11.05 -1.43
N ALA A 62 -8.31 9.71 -1.33
CA ALA A 62 -7.52 8.90 -2.24
C ALA A 62 -8.00 8.99 -3.70
N VAL A 63 -9.30 9.22 -3.92
CA VAL A 63 -9.91 9.41 -5.24
C VAL A 63 -9.32 10.61 -5.96
N ASP A 64 -9.11 11.72 -5.26
CA ASP A 64 -8.58 12.95 -5.83
C ASP A 64 -7.05 12.93 -5.91
N TRP A 65 -6.41 12.30 -4.93
CA TRP A 65 -4.96 12.25 -4.81
C TRP A 65 -4.30 11.29 -5.81
N LEU A 66 -4.85 10.09 -5.99
CA LEU A 66 -4.20 9.02 -6.76
C LEU A 66 -3.95 9.38 -8.23
N PRO A 67 -4.90 9.96 -9.00
CA PRO A 67 -4.65 10.36 -10.39
C PRO A 67 -3.51 11.37 -10.52
N ASN A 68 -3.47 12.35 -9.59
CA ASN A 68 -2.43 13.37 -9.54
C ASN A 68 -1.06 12.80 -9.18
N ARG A 69 -1.03 11.76 -8.34
CA ARG A 69 0.20 11.04 -8.01
C ARG A 69 0.71 10.24 -9.21
N LEU A 70 -0.18 9.47 -9.85
CA LEU A 70 0.16 8.60 -10.98
C LEU A 70 0.72 9.38 -12.18
N SER A 71 0.20 10.59 -12.45
CA SER A 71 0.69 11.43 -13.56
C SER A 71 2.14 11.89 -13.41
N LYS A 72 2.69 11.88 -12.18
CA LYS A 72 4.04 12.36 -11.84
C LYS A 72 5.13 11.28 -11.96
N GLN A 73 4.82 10.08 -12.49
CA GLN A 73 5.81 9.00 -12.63
C GLN A 73 7.01 9.42 -13.49
N ARG A 74 8.23 9.20 -12.98
CA ARG A 74 9.48 9.44 -13.71
C ARG A 74 9.77 8.34 -14.73
N ASN A 75 10.38 8.70 -15.86
CA ASN A 75 10.86 7.73 -16.84
C ASN A 75 11.93 6.81 -16.23
N GLY A 76 11.94 5.54 -16.63
CA GLY A 76 12.89 4.54 -16.14
C GLY A 76 12.59 4.04 -14.73
N THR A 77 11.39 4.28 -14.19
CA THR A 77 11.02 3.88 -12.82
C THR A 77 9.69 3.14 -12.78
N LEU A 78 9.59 2.15 -11.89
CA LEU A 78 8.32 1.52 -11.52
C LEU A 78 7.54 2.44 -10.57
N HIS A 79 6.32 2.82 -10.94
CA HIS A 79 5.37 3.38 -9.97
C HIS A 79 4.65 2.21 -9.30
N PHE A 80 4.78 2.09 -7.97
CA PHE A 80 4.16 1.00 -7.22
C PHE A 80 3.12 1.55 -6.24
N VAL A 81 1.86 1.23 -6.48
CA VAL A 81 0.72 1.59 -5.61
C VAL A 81 0.40 0.39 -4.74
N PHE A 82 0.24 0.61 -3.43
CA PHE A 82 -0.26 -0.43 -2.55
C PHE A 82 -1.16 0.13 -1.46
N HIS A 83 -2.08 -0.69 -1.00
CA HIS A 83 -2.86 -0.44 0.20
C HIS A 83 -3.16 -1.77 0.89
N THR A 84 -3.54 -1.69 2.15
CA THR A 84 -3.93 -2.87 2.92
C THR A 84 -5.10 -2.56 3.83
N ILE A 85 -6.15 -3.36 3.76
CA ILE A 85 -7.36 -3.24 4.59
C ILE A 85 -7.91 -1.81 4.52
N ALA A 86 -7.98 -1.26 3.30
CA ALA A 86 -8.36 0.14 3.06
C ALA A 86 -9.71 0.22 2.35
N LEU A 87 -9.89 -0.56 1.28
CA LEU A 87 -11.06 -0.46 0.42
C LEU A 87 -12.35 -0.84 1.14
N GLN A 88 -12.31 -1.68 2.18
CA GLN A 88 -13.51 -1.99 2.97
C GLN A 88 -14.17 -0.76 3.60
N TYR A 89 -13.41 0.32 3.83
CA TYR A 89 -13.92 1.58 4.37
C TYR A 89 -14.41 2.54 3.29
N PHE A 90 -14.18 2.23 2.02
CA PHE A 90 -14.49 3.15 0.92
C PHE A 90 -15.90 2.87 0.38
N PRO A 91 -16.69 3.92 0.09
CA PRO A 91 -17.91 3.79 -0.70
C PRO A 91 -17.63 3.11 -2.04
N GLN A 92 -18.62 2.41 -2.60
CA GLN A 92 -18.45 1.72 -3.89
C GLN A 92 -18.00 2.68 -5.00
N GLU A 93 -18.56 3.89 -5.04
CA GLU A 93 -18.17 4.92 -5.99
C GLU A 93 -16.66 5.27 -5.90
N SER A 94 -16.10 5.38 -4.69
CA SER A 94 -14.67 5.65 -4.50
C SER A 94 -13.81 4.48 -4.98
N LYS A 95 -14.24 3.23 -4.73
CA LYS A 95 -13.54 2.04 -5.25
C LYS A 95 -13.51 2.04 -6.78
N ASP A 96 -14.64 2.35 -7.41
CA ASP A 96 -14.76 2.38 -8.87
C ASP A 96 -13.87 3.48 -9.48
N LYS A 97 -13.85 4.67 -8.87
CA LYS A 97 -12.96 5.76 -9.29
C LYS A 97 -11.47 5.41 -9.16
N ILE A 98 -11.08 4.74 -8.08
CA ILE A 98 -9.70 4.26 -7.89
C ILE A 98 -9.34 3.21 -8.94
N ALA A 99 -10.22 2.22 -9.16
CA ALA A 99 -10.01 1.20 -10.17
C ALA A 99 -9.88 1.81 -11.57
N TYR A 100 -10.72 2.80 -11.89
CA TYR A 100 -10.66 3.54 -13.14
C TYR A 100 -9.35 4.33 -13.30
N ALA A 101 -8.89 5.02 -12.25
CA ALA A 101 -7.63 5.76 -12.26
C ALA A 101 -6.42 4.83 -12.48
N LEU A 102 -6.41 3.66 -11.84
CA LEU A 102 -5.39 2.63 -12.03
C LEU A 102 -5.41 2.06 -13.45
N ALA A 103 -6.59 1.73 -13.99
CA ALA A 103 -6.74 1.24 -15.36
C ALA A 103 -6.20 2.26 -16.38
N GLN A 104 -6.61 3.53 -16.25
CA GLN A 104 -6.13 4.61 -17.10
C GLN A 104 -4.61 4.81 -17.04
N ALA A 105 -4.00 4.67 -15.86
CA ALA A 105 -2.54 4.71 -15.73
C ALA A 105 -1.87 3.47 -16.33
N GLY A 106 -2.50 2.31 -16.17
CA GLY A 106 -2.07 1.05 -16.77
C GLY A 106 -2.07 1.09 -18.31
N ASP A 107 -3.06 1.72 -18.94
CA ASP A 107 -3.14 1.90 -20.40
C ASP A 107 -1.99 2.76 -20.96
N ARG A 108 -1.40 3.62 -20.12
CA ARG A 108 -0.23 4.45 -20.47
C ARG A 108 1.10 3.83 -20.07
N ALA A 109 1.10 2.69 -19.37
CA ALA A 109 2.32 2.07 -18.87
C ALA A 109 3.11 1.43 -20.02
N THR A 110 4.42 1.64 -20.00
CA THR A 110 5.37 1.05 -20.95
C THR A 110 6.43 0.28 -20.17
N PRO A 111 7.28 -0.54 -20.83
CA PRO A 111 8.42 -1.18 -20.16
C PRO A 111 9.35 -0.19 -19.42
N GLU A 112 9.48 1.05 -19.89
CA GLU A 112 10.28 2.12 -19.29
C GLU A 112 9.51 2.89 -18.19
N ARG A 113 8.19 2.78 -18.15
CA ARG A 113 7.31 3.39 -17.15
C ARG A 113 6.28 2.38 -16.65
N PRO A 114 6.71 1.27 -16.01
CA PRO A 114 5.78 0.24 -15.58
C PRO A 114 4.97 0.72 -14.38
N LEU A 115 3.76 0.15 -14.24
CA LEU A 115 2.90 0.35 -13.07
C LEU A 115 2.78 -0.99 -12.35
N GLY A 116 2.88 -0.96 -11.03
CA GLY A 116 2.54 -2.09 -10.16
C GLY A 116 1.46 -1.67 -9.18
N TYR A 117 0.49 -2.56 -8.96
CA TYR A 117 -0.56 -2.36 -7.99
C TYR A 117 -0.71 -3.59 -7.11
N MET A 118 -0.61 -3.39 -5.79
CA MET A 118 -0.78 -4.42 -4.78
C MET A 118 -1.97 -4.09 -3.87
N SER A 119 -2.89 -5.04 -3.75
CA SER A 119 -4.07 -4.93 -2.89
C SER A 119 -4.04 -6.06 -1.87
N MET A 120 -4.13 -5.72 -0.58
CA MET A 120 -4.30 -6.69 0.50
C MET A 120 -5.64 -6.43 1.20
N GLU A 121 -6.68 -7.18 0.85
CA GLU A 121 -8.04 -6.94 1.33
C GLU A 121 -8.66 -8.20 1.94
N ILE A 122 -9.64 -8.00 2.82
CA ILE A 122 -10.40 -9.12 3.41
C ILE A 122 -11.08 -9.89 2.27
N SER A 123 -11.01 -11.22 2.33
CA SER A 123 -11.80 -12.11 1.46
C SER A 123 -12.87 -12.85 2.25
N ASP A 124 -13.93 -13.25 1.55
CA ASP A 124 -15.15 -13.82 2.14
C ASP A 124 -14.95 -15.20 2.81
N ASP A 125 -13.77 -15.80 2.68
CA ASP A 125 -13.44 -17.15 3.16
C ASP A 125 -12.88 -17.21 4.59
N LEU A 126 -12.89 -16.09 5.34
CA LEU A 126 -12.40 -15.96 6.73
C LEU A 126 -10.93 -16.34 6.97
N GLU A 127 -10.18 -16.78 5.95
CA GLU A 127 -8.79 -17.21 6.08
C GLU A 127 -7.76 -16.06 6.06
N GLY A 128 -8.19 -14.82 6.37
CA GLY A 128 -7.34 -13.63 6.37
C GLY A 128 -7.50 -12.76 5.12
N ALA A 129 -6.48 -11.95 4.84
CA ALA A 129 -6.48 -10.99 3.75
C ALA A 129 -5.81 -11.57 2.49
N ARG A 130 -6.49 -11.47 1.35
CA ARG A 130 -5.99 -11.86 0.04
C ARG A 130 -5.06 -10.78 -0.50
N LEU A 131 -3.84 -11.17 -0.89
CA LEU A 131 -2.88 -10.30 -1.57
C LEU A 131 -2.91 -10.55 -3.08
N THR A 132 -3.28 -9.52 -3.85
CA THR A 132 -3.20 -9.53 -5.32
C THR A 132 -2.17 -8.55 -5.82
N LEU A 133 -1.46 -8.92 -6.89
CA LEU A 133 -0.49 -8.08 -7.59
C LEU A 133 -0.88 -7.98 -9.06
N GLN A 134 -0.98 -6.76 -9.57
CA GLN A 134 -1.17 -6.50 -10.99
C GLN A 134 -0.02 -5.65 -11.51
N LEU A 135 0.51 -6.00 -12.68
CA LEU A 135 1.62 -5.30 -13.32
C LEU A 135 1.20 -4.84 -14.72
N TRP A 136 1.63 -3.64 -15.09
CA TRP A 136 1.51 -3.10 -16.44
C TRP A 136 2.88 -2.72 -17.01
N PRO A 137 3.13 -2.96 -18.31
CA PRO A 137 2.22 -3.60 -19.27
C PRO A 137 2.02 -5.10 -18.96
N GLY A 138 0.80 -5.62 -19.17
CA GLY A 138 0.46 -7.03 -18.88
C GLY A 138 -0.95 -7.25 -18.31
N SER A 139 -1.52 -6.26 -17.63
CA SER A 139 -2.92 -6.14 -17.16
C SER A 139 -3.51 -7.29 -16.33
N GLN A 140 -2.83 -8.44 -16.18
CA GLN A 140 -3.34 -9.56 -15.41
C GLN A 140 -3.03 -9.38 -13.92
N ALA A 141 -4.07 -9.52 -13.09
CA ALA A 141 -3.92 -9.59 -11.65
C ALA A 141 -3.59 -11.04 -11.22
N HIS A 142 -2.58 -11.19 -10.38
CA HIS A 142 -2.13 -12.45 -9.82
C HIS A 142 -2.45 -12.51 -8.33
N TYR A 143 -3.02 -13.63 -7.88
CA TYR A 143 -3.09 -13.95 -6.46
C TYR A 143 -1.71 -14.43 -6.00
N VAL A 144 -1.07 -13.67 -5.12
CA VAL A 144 0.35 -13.92 -4.77
C VAL A 144 0.54 -14.45 -3.35
N ALA A 145 -0.34 -14.08 -2.42
CA ALA A 145 -0.24 -14.53 -1.03
C ALA A 145 -1.53 -14.34 -0.24
N ARG A 146 -1.56 -14.94 0.95
CA ARG A 146 -2.54 -14.69 1.99
C ARG A 146 -1.85 -14.24 3.27
N ALA A 147 -2.30 -13.15 3.87
CA ALA A 147 -1.72 -12.60 5.09
C ALA A 147 -2.76 -12.58 6.22
N ASP A 148 -2.32 -12.71 7.48
CA ASP A 148 -3.19 -12.28 8.58
C ASP A 148 -3.34 -10.75 8.59
N PHE A 149 -4.41 -10.24 9.19
CA PHE A 149 -4.75 -8.80 9.19
C PHE A 149 -3.70 -7.90 9.86
N HIS A 150 -2.76 -8.48 10.61
CA HIS A 150 -1.66 -7.79 11.26
C HIS A 150 -0.29 -8.16 10.66
N ARG A 151 -0.29 -8.83 9.50
CA ARG A 151 0.88 -9.27 8.71
C ARG A 151 1.94 -10.03 9.51
N ARG A 152 1.55 -10.76 10.56
CA ARG A 152 2.49 -11.60 11.33
C ARG A 152 2.90 -12.85 10.55
N ARG A 153 2.04 -13.31 9.64
CA ARG A 153 2.21 -14.47 8.78
C ARG A 153 1.74 -14.13 7.37
N VAL A 154 2.55 -14.52 6.39
CA VAL A 154 2.23 -14.46 4.96
C VAL A 154 2.45 -15.84 4.37
N ARG A 155 1.42 -16.44 3.77
CA ARG A 155 1.47 -17.69 3.01
C ARG A 155 1.53 -17.33 1.53
N TRP A 156 2.68 -17.52 0.89
CA TRP A 156 2.87 -17.26 -0.54
C TRP A 156 2.31 -18.39 -1.39
N VAL A 157 1.67 -18.07 -2.53
CA VAL A 157 1.04 -19.04 -3.44
C VAL A 157 2.08 -19.84 -4.23
N HIS A 158 3.23 -19.23 -4.49
CA HIS A 158 4.41 -19.91 -5.01
C HIS A 158 5.48 -19.83 -3.91
N GLY A 159 5.64 -20.94 -3.19
CA GLY A 159 6.70 -21.07 -2.20
C GLY A 159 8.06 -20.83 -2.87
N THR A 160 8.85 -19.92 -2.29
CA THR A 160 10.30 -19.95 -2.50
C THR A 160 10.90 -21.18 -1.85
#